data_AF-A0A921HRH0-F1
#
_entry.id   AF-A0A921HRH0-F1
#
_cell.length_a   1.000
_cell.length_b   1.000
_cell.length_c   1.000
_cell.angle_alpha   90.00
_cell.angle_beta   90.00
_cell.angle_gamma   90.00
#
_symmetry.space_group_name_H-M   'P 1'
#
loop_
_entity.id
_entity.type
_entity.pdbx_description
1 polymer ?
#
loop_
_entity_poly.entity_id
_entity_poly.type
_entity_poly.pdbx_seq_one_letter_code
_entity_poly.pdbx_strand_id
1 'polypeptide(L)' 'MTVREKYEDAKKQIALRSTSAERISFMRAFLALHGDELSEEQTKDWKNKLALFEEQGAQHEKA' A
#
# COMPACT_ATOMS: atom_id res chain seq x y z
N MET A 1 7.67 -14.32 11.42
CA MET A 1 6.49 -13.51 11.09
C MET A 1 5.84 -14.08 9.85
N THR A 2 4.58 -14.50 9.94
CA THR A 2 3.78 -15.04 8.84
C THR A 2 3.43 -13.93 7.83
N VAL A 3 3.10 -14.30 6.60
CA VAL A 3 2.64 -13.37 5.55
C VAL A 3 1.44 -12.54 6.03
N ARG A 4 0.53 -13.17 6.77
CA ARG A 4 -0.64 -12.50 7.35
C ARG A 4 -0.25 -11.42 8.36
N GLU A 5 0.72 -11.68 9.22
CA GLU A 5 1.23 -10.69 10.18
C GLU A 5 1.95 -9.54 9.47
N LYS A 6 2.77 -9.83 8.44
CA LYS A 6 3.40 -8.80 7.60
C LYS A 6 2.36 -7.89 6.94
N TYR A 7 1.29 -8.50 6.42
CA TYR A 7 0.22 -7.78 5.73
C TYR A 7 -0.60 -6.90 6.68
N GLU A 8 -0.95 -7.40 7.88
CA GLU A 8 -1.67 -6.60 8.88
C GLU A 8 -0.78 -5.49 9.48
N ASP A 9 0.51 -5.74 9.68
CA ASP A 9 1.45 -4.71 10.11
C ASP A 9 1.61 -3.62 9.03
N ALA A 10 1.73 -4.01 7.75
CA ALA A 10 1.83 -3.07 6.65
C ALA A 10 0.61 -2.14 6.54
N LYS A 11 -0.61 -2.64 6.81
CA LYS A 11 -1.81 -1.79 6.91
C LYS A 11 -1.68 -0.73 8.01
N LYS A 12 -1.17 -1.10 9.19
CA LYS A 12 -0.95 -0.16 10.30
C LYS A 12 0.10 0.89 9.91
N GLN A 13 1.20 0.47 9.30
CA GLN A 13 2.25 1.37 8.83
C GLN A 13 1.74 2.39 7.81
N ILE A 14 0.89 1.97 6.86
CA ILE A 14 0.24 2.87 5.89
C ILE A 14 -0.64 3.90 6.61
N ALA A 15 -1.43 3.48 7.59
CA ALA A 15 -2.31 4.37 8.36
C ALA A 15 -1.52 5.43 9.17
N LEU A 16 -0.29 5.12 9.58
CA LEU A 16 0.61 6.04 10.27
C LEU A 16 1.29 7.06 9.35
N ARG A 17 1.21 6.91 8.02
CA ARG A 17 1.80 7.88 7.07
C ARG A 17 0.84 9.05 6.85
N SER A 18 1.40 10.25 6.89
CA SER A 18 0.65 11.51 6.87
C SER A 18 0.23 11.92 5.46
N THR A 19 1.02 11.56 4.45
CA THR A 19 0.78 11.98 3.06
C THR A 19 0.45 10.80 2.14
N SER A 20 -0.33 11.08 1.08
CA SER A 20 -0.60 10.09 0.03
C SER A 20 0.69 9.60 -0.63
N ALA A 21 1.68 10.48 -0.85
CA ALA A 21 2.97 10.13 -1.43
C ALA A 21 3.74 9.11 -0.58
N GLU A 22 3.78 9.30 0.75
CA GLU A 22 4.43 8.33 1.66
C GLU A 22 3.71 6.99 1.68
N ARG A 23 2.36 6.99 1.64
CA ARG A 23 1.55 5.77 1.56
C ARG A 23 1.83 4.99 0.28
N ILE A 24 1.82 5.68 -0.87
CA ILE A 24 2.12 5.10 -2.20
C ILE A 24 3.54 4.53 -2.22
N SER A 25 4.53 5.29 -1.74
CA SER A 25 5.94 4.87 -1.71
C SER A 25 6.14 3.63 -0.86
N PHE A 26 5.59 3.62 0.35
CA PHE A 26 5.62 2.45 1.23
C PHE A 26 4.92 1.26 0.56
N MET A 27 3.76 1.50 -0.07
CA MET A 27 2.99 0.43 -0.67
C MET A 27 3.73 -0.25 -1.83
N ARG A 28 4.36 0.54 -2.70
CA ARG A 28 5.19 0.03 -3.80
C ARG A 28 6.39 -0.76 -3.27
N ALA A 29 7.07 -0.25 -2.25
CA ALA A 29 8.21 -0.93 -1.65
C ALA A 29 7.81 -2.29 -1.03
N PHE A 30 6.69 -2.33 -0.30
CA PHE A 30 6.20 -3.56 0.30
C PHE A 30 5.78 -4.60 -0.74
N LEU A 31 5.08 -4.20 -1.81
CA LEU A 31 4.75 -5.10 -2.93
C LEU A 31 6.00 -5.62 -3.65
N ALA A 32 7.04 -4.80 -3.82
CA ALA A 32 8.27 -5.24 -4.44
C ALA A 32 9.05 -6.25 -3.59
N LEU A 33 8.98 -6.13 -2.26
CA LEU A 33 9.71 -6.99 -1.32
C LEU A 33 8.95 -8.26 -0.93
N HIS A 34 7.61 -8.21 -0.90
CA HIS A 34 6.78 -9.28 -0.37
C HIS A 34 5.65 -9.71 -1.30
N GLY A 35 5.52 -9.11 -2.49
CA GLY A 35 4.43 -9.41 -3.43
C GLY A 35 4.35 -10.89 -3.80
N ASP A 36 5.49 -11.56 -3.95
CA ASP A 36 5.56 -13.00 -4.27
C ASP A 36 5.13 -13.89 -3.09
N GLU A 37 5.14 -13.37 -1.86
CA GLU A 37 4.68 -14.08 -0.66
C GLU A 37 3.19 -13.87 -0.38
N LEU A 38 2.57 -12.85 -0.98
CA LEU A 38 1.16 -12.52 -0.78
C LEU A 38 0.25 -13.45 -1.59
N SER A 39 -0.95 -13.71 -1.09
CA SER A 39 -1.98 -14.35 -1.91
C SER A 39 -2.40 -13.42 -3.06
N GLU A 40 -2.97 -14.01 -4.10
CA GLU A 40 -3.49 -13.26 -5.25
C GLU A 40 -4.56 -12.24 -4.82
N GLU A 41 -5.41 -12.60 -3.85
CA GLU A 41 -6.42 -11.71 -3.27
C GLU A 41 -5.77 -10.53 -2.53
N GLN A 42 -4.75 -10.79 -1.70
CA GLN A 42 -4.03 -9.73 -0.97
C GLN A 42 -3.31 -8.78 -1.91
N THR A 43 -2.69 -9.32 -2.96
CA THR A 43 -2.02 -8.53 -4.01
C THR A 43 -3.01 -7.67 -4.76
N LYS A 44 -4.20 -8.20 -5.10
CA LYS A 44 -5.26 -7.45 -5.77
C LYS A 44 -5.81 -6.32 -4.90
N ASP A 45 -6.09 -6.58 -3.62
CA ASP A 45 -6.52 -5.55 -2.67
C ASP A 45 -5.50 -4.40 -2.58
N TRP A 46 -4.21 -4.74 -2.54
CA TRP A 46 -3.14 -3.74 -2.49
C TRP A 46 -3.01 -2.92 -3.77
N LYS A 47 -3.10 -3.55 -4.95
CA LYS A 47 -3.11 -2.83 -6.22
C LYS A 47 -4.28 -1.85 -6.32
N ASN A 48 -5.47 -2.26 -5.86
CA ASN A 48 -6.65 -1.40 -5.84
C ASN A 48 -6.46 -0.20 -4.90
N LYS A 49 -5.93 -0.42 -3.70
CA LYS A 49 -5.61 0.66 -2.74
C LYS A 49 -4.54 1.61 -3.28
N LEU A 50 -3.53 1.08 -3.96
CA LEU A 50 -2.47 1.88 -4.56
C LEU A 50 -3.06 2.83 -5.61
N ALA A 51 -3.91 2.31 -6.50
CA ALA A 51 -4.58 3.11 -7.52
C ALA A 51 -5.45 4.22 -6.89
N LEU A 52 -6.22 3.91 -5.84
CA LEU A 52 -7.01 4.89 -5.10
C LEU A 52 -6.15 5.99 -4.48
N PHE A 53 -5.02 5.65 -3.85
CA PHE A 53 -4.14 6.64 -3.27
C PHE A 53 -3.42 7.48 -4.33
N GLU A 54 -3.03 6.88 -5.46
CA GLU A 54 -2.46 7.61 -6.60
C GLU A 54 -3.46 8.62 -7.19
N GLU A 55 -4.72 8.23 -7.34
CA GLU A 55 -5.80 9.12 -7.79
C GLU A 55 -6.06 10.25 -6.78
N GLN A 56 -6.14 9.94 -5.49
CA GLN A 56 -6.30 10.95 -4.43
C GLN A 56 -5.09 11.89 -4.34
N GLY A 57 -3.88 11.36 -4.45
CA GLY A 57 -2.65 12.17 -4.47
C GLY A 57 -2.63 13.14 -5.66
N ALA A 58 -3.01 12.65 -6.85
CA ALA A 58 -3.09 13.47 -8.06
C ALA A 58 -4.21 14.55 -7.98
N GLN A 59 -5.30 14.29 -7.28
CA GLN A 59 -6.35 15.29 -7.03
C GLN A 59 -5.89 16.40 -6.06
N HIS A 60 -5.11 16.05 -5.03
CA HIS A 60 -4.62 17.02 -4.05
C HIS A 60 -3.49 17.92 -4.56
N GLU A 61 -2.73 17.53 -5.61
CA GLU A 61 -1.74 18.40 -6.26
C GLU A 61 -2.34 19.42 -7.24
N LYS A 62 -3.62 19.26 -7.62
CA LYS A 62 -4.32 20.15 -8.57
C LYS A 62 -5.23 21.19 -7.90
N ALA A 63 -5.40 21.15 -6.58
CA ALA A 63 -6.22 22.08 -5.81
C ALA A 63 -5.36 23.12 -5.09
#